data_AF-A0A5C5UWE3-F1
#
_entry.id   AF-A0A5C5UWE3-F1
#
_cell.length_a   1.000
_cell.length_b   1.000
_cell.length_c   1.000
_cell.angle_alpha   90.00
_cell.angle_beta   90.00
_cell.angle_gamma   90.00
#
_symmetry.space_group_name_H-M   'P 1'
#
loop_
_entity.id
_entity.type
_entity.pdbx_description
1 polymer ?
#
loop_
_entity_poly.entity_id
_entity_poly.type
_entity_poly.pdbx_seq_one_letter_code
_entity_poly.pdbx_strand_id
1 'polypeptide(L)'
;MERYRTSSHSRFDIKFHFVWVTKYRKPILVGEVGVRVRELVREVCRTNEIEILEGAVSRDHVDVLLSCPPNFAPSKIMQYIKGKSSRKLLMEFRHLQKQYWGRHLWARGYFVATSGNVTDEVIQEYIRHQDGTEPGDGGDLAQRFVVVTKLLQTRLTFRPVEIGDLFENALKDVDRMRTTCGHRKFLGRANSVRNEDHA
;
A
#
# COMPACT_ATOMS: atom_id res chain seq x y z
N MET A 1 7.76 8.22 19.26
CA MET A 1 6.79 9.27 18.89
C MET A 1 6.91 9.44 17.39
N GLU A 2 5.86 9.13 16.62
CA GLU A 2 5.89 9.31 15.17
C GLU A 2 5.89 10.81 14.86
N ARG A 3 6.91 11.24 14.11
CA ARG A 3 7.15 12.65 13.81
C ARG A 3 6.23 13.03 12.65
N TYR A 4 5.23 13.89 12.91
CA TYR A 4 4.41 14.48 11.85
C TYR A 4 5.29 15.05 10.75
N ARG A 5 5.01 14.70 9.50
CA ARG A 5 5.68 15.26 8.32
C ARG A 5 5.15 16.65 8.05
N THR A 6 6.04 17.53 7.61
CA THR A 6 5.73 18.92 7.28
C THR A 6 5.94 19.18 5.81
N SER A 7 4.97 19.82 5.19
CA SER A 7 5.10 20.54 3.92
C SER A 7 4.95 22.05 4.18
N SER A 8 5.12 22.89 3.16
CA SER A 8 5.05 24.36 3.26
C SER A 8 3.73 24.86 3.89
N HIS A 9 2.63 24.13 3.67
CA HIS A 9 1.30 24.55 4.14
C HIS A 9 0.53 23.42 4.86
N SER A 10 1.19 22.32 5.22
CA SER A 10 0.50 21.20 5.87
C SER A 10 1.39 20.41 6.83
N ARG A 11 0.78 19.93 7.91
CA ARG A 11 1.31 18.86 8.75
C ARG A 11 0.45 17.64 8.61
N PHE A 12 1.07 16.50 8.39
CA PHE A 12 0.35 15.27 8.14
C PHE A 12 1.11 14.06 8.68
N ASP A 13 0.35 13.06 9.08
CA ASP A 13 0.83 11.72 9.33
C ASP A 13 -0.16 10.75 8.70
N ILE A 14 0.09 10.42 7.43
CA ILE A 14 -0.79 9.57 6.63
C ILE A 14 0.00 8.32 6.29
N LYS A 15 -0.39 7.19 6.86
CA LYS A 15 0.20 5.89 6.56
C LYS A 15 -0.83 4.95 5.97
N PHE A 16 -0.43 4.27 4.90
CA PHE A 16 -1.23 3.25 4.25
C PHE A 16 -0.47 1.92 4.26
N HIS A 17 -1.13 0.89 4.76
CA HIS A 17 -0.74 -0.50 4.55
C HIS A 17 -1.38 -0.98 3.25
N PHE A 18 -0.55 -1.31 2.27
CA PHE A 18 -0.99 -1.87 0.99
C PHE A 18 -0.58 -3.33 0.87
N VAL A 19 -1.50 -4.14 0.36
CA VAL A 19 -1.21 -5.51 -0.09
C VAL A 19 -1.72 -5.70 -1.51
N TRP A 20 -0.88 -6.23 -2.39
CA TRP A 20 -1.33 -6.65 -3.71
C TRP A 20 -0.70 -7.97 -4.13
N VAL A 21 -1.44 -8.71 -4.95
CA VAL A 21 -1.10 -10.08 -5.33
C VAL A 21 -0.81 -10.18 -6.82
N THR A 22 0.02 -11.16 -7.20
CA THR A 22 0.25 -11.53 -8.60
C THR A 22 -1.04 -12.07 -9.20
N LYS A 23 -1.22 -11.89 -10.50
CA LYS A 23 -2.41 -12.37 -11.19
C LYS A 23 -2.44 -13.91 -11.12
N TYR A 24 -3.56 -14.44 -10.63
CA TYR A 24 -3.78 -15.87 -10.32
C TYR A 24 -2.89 -16.42 -9.18
N ARG A 25 -2.33 -15.55 -8.31
CA ARG A 25 -1.43 -15.94 -7.20
C ARG A 25 -0.28 -16.84 -7.64
N LYS A 26 0.23 -16.64 -8.86
CA LYS A 26 1.39 -17.40 -9.34
C LYS A 26 2.64 -17.01 -8.52
N PRO A 27 3.45 -17.97 -8.04
CA PRO A 27 4.62 -17.71 -7.21
C PRO A 27 5.82 -17.24 -8.04
N ILE A 28 5.68 -16.08 -8.69
CA ILE A 28 6.67 -15.53 -9.63
C ILE A 28 7.70 -14.60 -8.98
N LEU A 29 7.44 -14.15 -7.74
CA LEU A 29 8.28 -13.17 -7.04
C LEU A 29 9.43 -13.87 -6.30
N VAL A 30 10.19 -14.67 -7.03
CA VAL A 30 11.32 -15.46 -6.51
C VAL A 30 12.61 -15.06 -7.22
N GLY A 31 13.74 -15.19 -6.51
CA GLY A 31 15.06 -14.85 -7.04
C GLY A 31 15.14 -13.40 -7.54
N GLU A 32 15.68 -13.24 -8.75
CA GLU A 32 15.90 -11.93 -9.38
C GLU A 32 14.62 -11.11 -9.57
N VAL A 33 13.48 -11.77 -9.83
CA VAL A 33 12.19 -11.08 -10.02
C VAL A 33 11.77 -10.39 -8.74
N GLY A 34 11.91 -11.06 -7.58
CA GLY A 34 11.56 -10.50 -6.27
C GLY A 34 12.45 -9.31 -5.89
N VAL A 35 13.76 -9.41 -6.15
CA VAL A 35 14.71 -8.30 -5.95
C VAL A 35 14.33 -7.11 -6.83
N ARG A 36 14.03 -7.37 -8.10
CA ARG A 36 13.70 -6.31 -9.06
C ARG A 36 12.40 -5.60 -8.74
N VAL A 37 11.38 -6.31 -8.27
CA VAL A 37 10.12 -5.71 -7.78
C VAL A 37 10.41 -4.72 -6.66
N ARG A 38 11.24 -5.10 -5.69
CA ARG A 38 11.61 -4.26 -4.54
C ARG A 38 12.29 -2.96 -4.99
N GLU A 39 13.20 -3.04 -5.95
CA GLU A 39 13.85 -1.87 -6.55
C GLU A 39 12.84 -0.95 -7.23
N LEU A 40 11.96 -1.51 -8.06
CA LEU A 40 10.96 -0.74 -8.80
C LEU A 40 9.98 -0.03 -7.87
N VAL A 41 9.57 -0.67 -6.77
CA VAL A 41 8.74 -0.04 -5.73
C VAL A 41 9.50 1.12 -5.09
N ARG A 42 10.76 0.93 -4.70
CA ARG A 42 11.61 2.00 -4.14
C ARG A 42 11.80 3.18 -5.10
N GLU A 43 11.97 2.90 -6.39
CA GLU A 43 12.03 3.95 -7.41
C GLU A 43 10.73 4.74 -7.49
N VAL A 44 9.57 4.07 -7.56
CA VAL A 44 8.27 4.76 -7.61
C VAL A 44 8.06 5.62 -6.37
N CYS A 45 8.32 5.07 -5.18
CA CYS A 45 8.13 5.78 -3.93
C CYS A 45 9.02 7.03 -3.86
N ARG A 46 10.32 6.88 -4.19
CA ARG A 46 11.28 7.99 -4.21
C ARG A 46 10.90 9.10 -5.19
N THR A 47 10.40 8.76 -6.38
CA THR A 47 9.97 9.76 -7.37
C THR A 47 8.72 10.54 -6.93
N ASN A 48 7.90 9.97 -6.06
CA ASN A 48 6.62 10.58 -5.64
C ASN A 48 6.67 11.08 -4.18
N GLU A 49 7.86 11.22 -3.58
CA GLU A 49 8.04 11.67 -2.18
C GLU A 49 7.29 10.80 -1.15
N ILE A 50 7.05 9.53 -1.51
CA ILE A 50 6.46 8.52 -0.64
C ILE A 50 7.60 7.82 0.10
N GLU A 51 7.46 7.74 1.42
CA GLU A 51 8.43 7.07 2.27
C GLU A 51 7.96 5.64 2.55
N ILE A 52 8.85 4.66 2.38
CA ILE A 52 8.58 3.26 2.70
C ILE A 52 9.03 3.04 4.13
N LEU A 53 8.08 2.79 5.03
CA LEU A 53 8.36 2.52 6.44
C LEU A 53 8.76 1.06 6.63
N GLU A 54 8.00 0.15 6.02
CA GLU A 54 8.27 -1.28 6.05
C GLU A 54 7.78 -1.95 4.77
N GLY A 55 8.37 -3.07 4.39
CA GLY A 55 7.89 -3.83 3.24
C GLY A 55 8.47 -5.23 3.12
N ALA A 56 7.59 -6.17 2.80
CA ALA A 56 7.88 -7.57 2.57
C ALA A 56 7.47 -7.99 1.16
N VAL A 57 8.29 -8.85 0.54
CA VAL A 57 7.98 -9.45 -0.76
C VAL A 57 7.89 -10.96 -0.53
N SER A 58 6.67 -11.47 -0.61
CA SER A 58 6.36 -12.90 -0.58
C SER A 58 6.39 -13.46 -1.99
N ARG A 59 6.23 -14.79 -2.14
CA ARG A 59 6.33 -15.46 -3.45
C ARG A 59 5.27 -15.01 -4.47
N ASP A 60 4.08 -14.64 -3.99
CA ASP A 60 2.90 -14.33 -4.80
C ASP A 60 2.24 -12.99 -4.44
N HIS A 61 2.74 -12.27 -3.43
CA HIS A 61 2.19 -10.99 -2.98
C HIS A 61 3.27 -10.08 -2.40
N VAL A 62 2.94 -8.79 -2.30
CA VAL A 62 3.79 -7.77 -1.73
C VAL A 62 2.99 -6.97 -0.72
N ASP A 63 3.58 -6.76 0.45
CA ASP A 63 3.03 -6.00 1.57
C ASP A 63 3.95 -4.82 1.85
N VAL A 64 3.40 -3.61 1.93
CA VAL A 64 4.17 -2.40 2.22
C VAL A 64 3.39 -1.45 3.12
N LEU A 65 4.09 -0.86 4.08
CA LEU A 65 3.63 0.25 4.88
C LEU A 65 4.29 1.53 4.36
N LEU A 66 3.47 2.45 3.85
CA LEU A 66 3.92 3.69 3.20
C LEU A 66 3.46 4.90 4.00
N SER A 67 4.36 5.86 4.22
CA SER A 67 4.00 7.23 4.61
C SER A 67 3.87 8.09 3.37
N CYS A 68 2.67 8.62 3.15
CA CYS A 68 2.29 9.28 1.91
C CYS A 68 1.98 10.76 2.11
N PRO A 69 2.30 11.63 1.14
CA PRO A 69 1.87 13.01 1.18
C PRO A 69 0.35 13.13 0.92
N PRO A 70 -0.31 14.19 1.44
CA PRO A 70 -1.77 14.31 1.46
C PRO A 70 -2.41 14.51 0.07
N ASN A 71 -1.61 14.90 -0.93
CA ASN A 71 -2.03 15.06 -2.32
C ASN A 71 -2.16 13.74 -3.08
N PHE A 72 -1.73 12.60 -2.51
CA PHE A 72 -1.81 11.30 -3.16
C PHE A 72 -2.97 10.46 -2.64
N ALA A 73 -3.94 10.20 -3.52
CA ALA A 73 -4.97 9.21 -3.27
C ALA A 73 -4.37 7.78 -3.27
N PRO A 74 -4.85 6.85 -2.43
CA PRO A 74 -4.39 5.46 -2.40
C PRO A 74 -4.40 4.76 -3.76
N SER A 75 -5.45 5.00 -4.55
CA SER A 75 -5.61 4.45 -5.90
C SER A 75 -4.54 4.93 -6.87
N LYS A 76 -4.06 6.16 -6.70
CA LYS A 76 -3.04 6.77 -7.55
C LYS A 76 -1.67 6.16 -7.27
N ILE A 77 -1.33 5.98 -6.00
CA ILE A 77 -0.11 5.30 -5.57
C ILE A 77 -0.05 3.91 -6.17
N MET A 78 -1.14 3.15 -6.03
CA MET A 78 -1.20 1.79 -6.52
C MET A 78 -1.18 1.69 -8.05
N GLN A 79 -1.78 2.66 -8.75
CA GLN A 79 -1.67 2.80 -10.21
C GLN A 79 -0.20 2.94 -10.64
N TYR A 80 0.58 3.78 -9.96
CA TYR A 80 2.00 3.98 -10.28
C TYR A 80 2.85 2.75 -9.97
N ILE A 81 2.68 2.17 -8.77
CA ILE A 81 3.44 0.98 -8.36
C ILE A 81 3.17 -0.20 -9.29
N LYS A 82 1.90 -0.61 -9.44
CA LYS A 82 1.54 -1.77 -10.29
C LYS A 82 1.80 -1.51 -11.76
N GLY A 83 1.58 -0.28 -12.23
CA GLY A 83 1.79 0.10 -13.62
C GLY A 83 3.25 0.02 -14.03
N LYS A 84 4.15 0.71 -13.31
CA LYS A 84 5.58 0.72 -13.62
C LYS A 84 6.20 -0.68 -13.45
N SER A 85 5.89 -1.35 -12.34
CA SER A 85 6.44 -2.69 -12.06
C SER A 85 5.99 -3.73 -13.09
N SER A 86 4.70 -3.80 -13.43
CA SER A 86 4.20 -4.74 -14.44
C SER A 86 4.88 -4.53 -15.79
N ARG A 87 5.00 -3.27 -16.22
CA ARG A 87 5.65 -2.94 -17.50
C ARG A 87 7.13 -3.35 -17.51
N LYS A 88 7.89 -2.95 -16.48
CA LYS A 88 9.34 -3.19 -16.42
C LYS A 88 9.68 -4.68 -16.30
N LEU A 89 9.00 -5.40 -15.42
CA LEU A 89 9.24 -6.83 -15.23
C LEU A 89 8.93 -7.66 -16.48
N LEU A 90 7.84 -7.34 -17.20
CA LEU A 90 7.51 -8.03 -18.45
C LEU A 90 8.47 -7.69 -19.60
N MET A 91 9.16 -6.55 -19.54
CA MET A 91 10.19 -6.19 -20.51
C MET A 91 11.52 -6.89 -20.22
N GLU A 92 11.90 -6.95 -18.95
CA GLU A 92 13.19 -7.49 -18.49
C GLU A 92 13.18 -9.03 -18.47
N PHE A 93 12.07 -9.66 -18.07
CA PHE A 93 11.97 -11.11 -17.91
C PHE A 93 11.08 -11.75 -18.98
N ARG A 94 11.70 -12.30 -20.03
CA ARG A 94 11.01 -12.98 -21.15
C ARG A 94 10.11 -14.14 -20.72
N HIS A 95 10.49 -14.87 -19.67
CA HIS A 95 9.68 -15.98 -19.17
C HIS A 95 8.33 -15.50 -18.58
N LEU A 96 8.31 -14.34 -17.90
CA LEU A 96 7.07 -13.71 -17.41
C LEU A 96 6.21 -13.23 -18.57
N GLN A 97 6.83 -12.66 -19.61
CA GLN A 97 6.12 -12.20 -20.80
C GLN A 97 5.35 -13.34 -21.49
N LYS A 98 5.96 -14.54 -21.59
CA LYS A 98 5.30 -15.74 -22.13
C LYS A 98 4.14 -16.21 -21.26
N GLN A 99 4.29 -16.15 -19.94
CA GLN A 99 3.25 -16.59 -18.99
C GLN A 99 2.05 -15.62 -18.90
N TYR A 100 2.25 -14.33 -19.19
CA TYR A 100 1.23 -13.29 -19.10
C TYR A 100 0.96 -12.63 -20.46
N TRP A 101 0.30 -13.36 -21.36
CA TRP A 101 -0.02 -12.90 -22.73
C TRP A 101 -0.79 -11.56 -22.78
N GLY A 102 -1.63 -11.28 -21.77
CA GLY A 102 -2.37 -10.02 -21.64
C GLY A 102 -1.58 -8.85 -21.04
N ARG A 103 -0.27 -9.00 -20.81
CA ARG A 103 0.60 -7.97 -20.18
C ARG A 103 0.14 -7.46 -18.82
N HIS A 104 -0.64 -8.27 -18.09
CA HIS A 104 -1.11 -7.97 -16.75
C HIS A 104 -0.46 -8.91 -15.73
N LEU A 105 0.58 -8.41 -15.06
CA LEU A 105 1.33 -9.17 -14.05
C LEU A 105 0.54 -9.31 -12.73
N TRP A 106 -0.13 -8.24 -12.33
CA TRP A 106 -0.83 -8.13 -11.04
C TRP A 106 -2.33 -8.42 -11.16
N ALA A 107 -2.95 -8.85 -10.06
CA ALA A 107 -4.40 -8.90 -9.96
C ALA A 107 -5.02 -7.49 -10.11
N ARG A 108 -6.31 -7.41 -10.46
CA ARG A 108 -6.98 -6.11 -10.66
C ARG A 108 -7.07 -5.32 -9.35
N GLY A 109 -7.50 -5.98 -8.28
CA GLY A 109 -7.64 -5.40 -6.95
C GLY A 109 -6.31 -5.23 -6.20
N TYR A 110 -6.43 -4.64 -5.02
CA TYR A 110 -5.42 -4.51 -3.98
C TYR A 110 -6.16 -4.24 -2.67
N PHE A 111 -5.54 -4.57 -1.56
CA PHE A 111 -5.99 -4.20 -0.23
C PHE A 111 -5.27 -2.91 0.19
N VAL A 112 -6.00 -2.04 0.89
CA VAL A 112 -5.45 -0.86 1.54
C VAL A 112 -6.13 -0.64 2.88
N ALA A 113 -5.34 -0.41 3.92
CA ALA A 113 -5.81 0.02 5.22
C ALA A 113 -4.98 1.22 5.68
N THR A 114 -5.60 2.14 6.41
CA THR A 114 -4.87 3.21 7.09
C THR A 114 -4.23 2.65 8.36
N SER A 115 -2.98 3.02 8.61
CA SER A 115 -2.33 2.80 9.90
C SER A 115 -2.19 4.16 10.58
N GLY A 116 -2.86 4.33 11.72
CA GLY A 116 -2.83 5.60 12.45
C GLY A 116 -3.26 5.37 13.88
N ASN A 117 -2.34 5.63 14.80
CA ASN A 117 -2.61 5.63 16.23
C ASN A 117 -2.85 7.07 16.70
N VAL A 118 -3.69 7.80 15.97
CA VAL A 118 -4.11 9.13 16.41
C VAL A 118 -5.22 8.88 17.41
N THR A 119 -4.89 8.94 18.69
CA THR A 119 -5.87 8.78 19.75
C THR A 119 -6.74 10.04 19.82
N ASP A 120 -7.97 9.90 20.32
CA ASP A 120 -8.90 11.01 20.44
C ASP A 120 -8.30 12.17 21.27
N GLU A 121 -7.42 11.86 22.23
CA GLU A 121 -6.69 12.85 23.02
C GLU A 121 -5.79 13.74 22.18
N VAL A 122 -5.11 13.18 21.16
CA VAL A 122 -4.23 13.95 20.27
C VAL A 122 -5.06 14.90 19.39
N ILE A 123 -6.23 14.46 18.94
CA ILE A 123 -7.17 15.28 18.15
C ILE A 123 -7.75 16.39 19.02
N GLN A 124 -8.22 16.06 20.24
CA GLN A 124 -8.77 17.02 21.18
C GLN A 124 -7.72 18.07 21.58
N GLU A 125 -6.48 17.66 21.81
CA GLU A 125 -5.40 18.57 22.14
C GLU A 125 -5.07 19.52 20.98
N TYR A 126 -5.06 19.01 19.74
CA TYR A 126 -4.92 19.84 18.55
C TYR A 126 -6.05 20.89 18.46
N ILE A 127 -7.30 20.50 18.73
CA ILE A 127 -8.46 21.43 18.71
C ILE A 127 -8.34 22.47 19.82
N ARG A 128 -8.02 22.07 21.06
CA ARG A 128 -7.90 22.98 22.22
C ARG A 128 -6.83 24.06 22.04
N HIS A 129 -5.79 23.78 21.27
CA HIS A 129 -4.68 24.73 21.02
C HIS A 129 -4.90 25.62 19.79
N GLN A 130 -6.02 25.50 19.08
CA GLN A 130 -6.37 26.36 17.93
C GLN A 130 -7.11 27.64 18.36
N ASP A 131 -7.86 27.60 19.46
CA ASP A 131 -8.64 28.73 19.96
C ASP A 131 -7.79 29.68 20.81
N GLY A 132 -7.17 30.68 20.16
CA GLY A 132 -6.45 31.73 20.89
C GLY A 132 -5.53 32.64 20.09
N THR A 133 -5.47 32.53 18.75
CA THR A 133 -4.64 33.41 17.92
C THR A 133 -5.53 34.22 16.98
N GLU A 134 -5.82 35.48 17.34
CA GLU A 134 -6.50 36.40 16.43
C GLU A 134 -5.69 36.55 15.12
N PRO A 135 -6.34 36.66 13.95
CA PRO A 135 -5.67 36.79 12.68
C PRO A 135 -5.07 38.19 12.54
N GLY A 136 -3.82 38.36 12.97
CA GLY A 136 -3.01 39.51 12.55
C GLY A 136 -2.74 39.42 11.04
N ASP A 137 -3.15 40.44 10.29
CA ASP A 137 -2.85 40.65 8.88
C ASP A 137 -1.32 40.74 8.68
N GLY A 138 -0.70 39.63 8.29
CA GLY A 138 0.74 39.59 8.05
C GLY A 138 1.23 38.17 7.94
N GLY A 139 1.59 37.75 6.72
CA GLY A 139 1.88 36.38 6.36
C GLY A 139 2.95 35.71 7.22
N ASP A 140 2.62 34.52 7.73
CA ASP A 140 3.37 33.28 7.48
C ASP A 140 2.70 32.12 8.24
N LEU A 141 1.79 31.40 7.58
CA LEU A 141 1.11 30.23 8.14
C LEU A 141 2.11 29.10 8.51
N ALA A 142 3.32 29.12 7.96
CA ALA A 142 4.36 28.12 8.25
C ALA A 142 4.94 28.28 9.67
N GLN A 143 5.04 29.51 10.19
CA GLN A 143 5.55 29.77 11.55
C GLN A 143 4.53 29.40 12.63
N ARG A 144 3.23 29.58 12.37
CA ARG A 144 2.14 29.27 13.30
C ARG A 144 2.07 27.78 13.69
N PHE A 145 2.37 26.91 12.74
CA PHE A 145 2.42 25.48 13.01
C PHE A 145 3.59 25.14 13.95
N VAL A 146 4.81 25.65 13.73
CA VAL A 146 6.03 25.27 14.47
C VAL A 146 5.90 25.45 15.98
N VAL A 147 5.22 26.51 16.44
CA VAL A 147 5.06 26.81 17.88
C VAL A 147 4.19 25.78 18.59
N VAL A 148 3.05 25.40 18.01
CA VAL A 148 2.11 24.42 18.61
C VAL A 148 2.75 23.02 18.73
N THR A 149 3.53 22.62 17.73
CA THR A 149 4.25 21.32 17.79
C THR A 149 5.41 21.28 18.78
N LYS A 150 5.96 22.43 19.18
CA LYS A 150 7.10 22.50 20.11
C LYS A 150 6.65 22.28 21.56
N LEU A 151 5.41 22.64 21.91
CA LEU A 151 4.83 22.46 23.23
C LEU A 151 4.47 20.99 23.53
N LEU A 152 4.03 20.24 22.52
CA LEU A 152 3.64 18.82 22.64
C LEU A 152 4.81 17.84 22.86
N GLN A 153 6.06 18.27 22.72
CA GLN A 153 7.24 17.39 22.81
C GLN A 153 7.83 17.24 24.21
N THR A 154 7.38 18.01 25.22
CA THR A 154 8.10 18.10 26.51
C THR A 154 7.60 17.16 27.60
N ARG A 155 6.49 16.45 27.41
CA ARG A 155 6.01 15.47 28.39
C ARG A 155 5.30 14.34 27.67
N LEU A 156 5.90 13.15 27.71
CA LEU A 156 5.26 11.86 28.02
C LEU A 156 6.18 10.73 27.53
N THR A 157 6.85 10.13 28.51
CA THR A 157 7.68 8.93 28.38
C THR A 157 6.82 7.66 28.56
N PHE A 158 7.17 6.57 27.84
CA PHE A 158 6.69 5.16 27.96
C PHE A 158 5.27 4.87 27.40
N ARG A 159 4.92 3.75 26.72
CA ARG A 159 5.41 2.35 26.58
C ARG A 159 5.15 1.79 25.15
N PRO A 160 5.74 0.64 24.75
CA PRO A 160 5.48 -0.03 23.47
C PRO A 160 4.25 -0.96 23.57
N VAL A 161 3.42 -1.02 22.52
CA VAL A 161 2.33 -2.02 22.36
C VAL A 161 2.41 -2.62 20.95
N GLU A 162 2.17 -3.92 20.90
CA GLU A 162 2.64 -4.87 19.90
C GLU A 162 1.94 -4.79 18.54
N ILE A 163 2.76 -4.84 17.49
CA ILE A 163 2.39 -4.77 16.06
C ILE A 163 1.86 -6.12 15.51
N GLY A 164 1.86 -7.18 16.33
CA GLY A 164 1.58 -8.56 15.89
C GLY A 164 0.14 -8.83 15.41
N ASP A 165 -0.87 -8.31 16.11
CA ASP A 165 -2.26 -8.74 15.92
C ASP A 165 -2.96 -8.10 14.71
N LEU A 166 -2.47 -6.95 14.25
CA LEU A 166 -2.97 -6.29 13.03
C LEU A 166 -2.50 -7.00 11.76
N PHE A 167 -1.33 -7.64 11.79
CA PHE A 167 -0.79 -8.38 10.65
C PHE A 167 -1.53 -9.68 10.37
N GLU A 168 -1.92 -10.45 11.39
CA GLU A 168 -2.69 -11.69 11.19
C GLU A 168 -4.08 -11.46 10.60
N ASN A 169 -4.76 -10.39 11.01
CA ASN A 169 -6.10 -10.08 10.51
C ASN A 169 -6.08 -9.55 9.08
N ALA A 170 -5.07 -8.78 8.70
CA ALA A 170 -4.85 -8.39 7.30
C ALA A 170 -4.55 -9.60 6.40
N LEU A 171 -3.77 -10.58 6.88
CA LEU A 171 -3.53 -11.84 6.16
C LEU A 171 -4.82 -12.65 5.96
N LYS A 172 -5.72 -12.68 6.95
CA LYS A 172 -7.04 -13.32 6.83
C LYS A 172 -7.95 -12.61 5.82
N ASP A 173 -7.88 -11.29 5.70
CA ASP A 173 -8.64 -10.52 4.71
C ASP A 173 -8.10 -10.68 3.27
N VAL A 174 -6.78 -10.76 3.12
CA VAL A 174 -6.13 -11.18 1.85
C VAL A 174 -6.53 -12.61 1.49
N ASP A 175 -6.68 -13.49 2.47
CA ASP A 175 -7.21 -14.83 2.29
C ASP A 175 -8.70 -14.85 1.96
N ARG A 176 -9.49 -13.88 2.43
CA ARG A 176 -10.90 -13.71 2.04
C ARG A 176 -11.04 -13.22 0.59
N MET A 177 -10.08 -12.45 0.09
CA MET A 177 -9.97 -12.15 -1.35
C MET A 177 -9.67 -13.40 -2.21
N ARG A 178 -9.34 -14.56 -1.63
CA ARG A 178 -9.22 -15.84 -2.36
C ARG A 178 -10.55 -16.31 -2.97
N THR A 179 -11.69 -15.99 -2.37
CA THR A 179 -12.99 -16.57 -2.77
C THR A 179 -13.77 -15.70 -3.75
N THR A 180 -13.55 -14.39 -3.79
CA THR A 180 -14.30 -13.47 -4.67
C THR A 180 -13.76 -13.40 -6.09
N CYS A 181 -12.57 -13.95 -6.36
CA CYS A 181 -12.04 -14.10 -7.73
C CYS A 181 -12.43 -15.45 -8.39
N GLY A 182 -13.16 -16.32 -7.69
CA GLY A 182 -13.47 -17.69 -8.12
C GLY A 182 -14.96 -17.99 -8.19
N HIS A 183 -15.77 -17.20 -8.90
CA HIS A 183 -17.10 -17.65 -9.34
C HIS A 183 -17.59 -16.90 -10.58
N ARG A 184 -17.11 -17.32 -11.76
CA ARG A 184 -17.91 -17.26 -12.99
C ARG A 184 -17.42 -18.31 -14.00
N LYS A 185 -18.09 -19.46 -13.95
CA LYS A 185 -18.32 -20.48 -14.99
C LYS A 185 -17.09 -21.21 -15.57
N PHE A 186 -16.74 -22.33 -14.94
CA PHE A 186 -16.33 -23.55 -15.63
C PHE A 186 -17.42 -24.60 -15.35
N LEU A 187 -18.42 -24.69 -16.22
CA LEU A 187 -19.44 -25.74 -16.19
C LEU A 187 -19.95 -25.95 -17.62
N GLY A 188 -19.73 -27.17 -18.12
CA GLY A 188 -20.11 -27.69 -19.44
C GLY A 188 -18.94 -27.66 -20.42
N ARG A 189 -18.39 -28.75 -20.94
CA ARG A 189 -18.93 -30.11 -21.13
C ARG A 189 -17.74 -31.04 -21.44
N ALA A 190 -17.62 -32.17 -20.74
CA ALA A 190 -16.82 -33.32 -21.16
C ALA A 190 -17.57 -34.60 -20.77
N ASN A 191 -17.48 -35.60 -21.64
CA ASN A 191 -18.08 -36.95 -21.64
C ASN A 191 -19.49 -37.01 -22.27
N SER A 192 -19.83 -37.92 -23.18
CA SER A 192 -19.24 -39.16 -23.72
C SER A 192 -19.67 -39.28 -25.21
N VAL A 193 -19.04 -40.07 -26.08
CA VAL A 193 -19.34 -41.49 -26.34
C VAL A 193 -18.22 -42.08 -27.21
N ARG A 194 -17.95 -43.36 -26.98
CA ARG A 194 -16.90 -44.22 -27.55
C ARG A 194 -17.25 -44.67 -28.98
N ASN A 195 -16.19 -45.08 -29.68
CA ASN A 195 -16.08 -46.11 -30.74
C ASN A 195 -17.35 -46.59 -31.45
N GLU A 196 -17.32 -46.57 -32.78
CA GLU A 196 -17.58 -47.76 -33.59
C GLU A 196 -16.87 -47.62 -34.95
N ASP A 197 -16.01 -48.60 -35.24
CA ASP A 197 -15.52 -48.95 -36.58
C ASP A 197 -16.69 -49.48 -37.42
N HIS A 198 -16.72 -49.18 -38.72
CA HIS A 198 -16.98 -50.09 -39.86
C HIS A 198 -17.50 -49.37 -41.12
N ALA A 199 -16.95 -49.82 -42.26
CA ALA A 199 -17.31 -49.62 -43.67
C ALA A 199 -16.82 -48.34 -44.37
#